data_AF-A0A5C9EQA4-F1
#
_entry.id   AF-A0A5C9EQA4-F1
#
_cell.length_a   1.000
_cell.length_b   1.000
_cell.length_c   1.000
_cell.angle_alpha   90.00
_cell.angle_beta   90.00
_cell.angle_gamma   90.00
#
_symmetry.space_group_name_H-M   'P 1'
#
loop_
_entity.id
_entity.type
_entity.pdbx_description
1 polymer ?
#
loop_
_entity_poly.entity_id
_entity_poly.type
_entity_poly.pdbx_seq_one_letter_code
_entity_poly.pdbx_strand_id
1 'polypeptide(L)'
;MNNNLLKGTRVYLSGPMDFVGSRIIEKFLGWRSILSPILKALEITVLDPWNKPEVKGHKNYGQEGIIHSKQEYEKDFWTNNETRARFETEFWETVHIDLRMVDLSDFLITFVPTNIYSVGTVHEVVTARLQLKPVLMISPPIKYEFFPEIHCLPEETKKILKFYGLKQNPKGIPSQWYGNIVGGHYLFDGFGFEDLQFKSPTFYQDLIHKIIENNKPQETNKEDYTLWKKVKDWVEHYKPLQQLKGSILDHIKFKNSEESLLRKELEAPNEKKRRYFWYNSPYKSMRPMLYQLFKIASGYIPPRLQVVSHLDENGDLQYNSIEVVDDSWLLMSHEDL
;
A
#
# COMPACT_ATOMS: atom_id res chain seq x y z
N MET A 1 20.54 18.14 -12.06
CA MET A 1 19.54 18.67 -11.12
C MET A 1 18.87 17.47 -10.47
N ASN A 2 19.03 17.29 -9.16
CA ASN A 2 18.42 16.21 -8.38
C ASN A 2 16.92 16.52 -8.14
N ASN A 3 16.13 16.61 -9.20
CA ASN A 3 14.71 16.90 -9.02
C ASN A 3 13.97 15.62 -8.65
N ASN A 4 13.15 15.69 -7.60
CA ASN A 4 12.28 14.62 -7.17
C ASN A 4 10.90 14.85 -7.80
N LEU A 5 10.48 14.01 -8.75
CA LEU A 5 9.18 14.20 -9.44
C LEU A 5 7.97 14.07 -8.51
N LEU A 6 8.11 13.40 -7.37
CA LEU A 6 7.01 13.20 -6.43
C LEU A 6 6.93 14.31 -5.37
N LYS A 7 7.87 15.26 -5.38
CA LYS A 7 7.89 16.36 -4.41
C LYS A 7 6.59 17.15 -4.46
N GLY A 8 5.99 17.39 -3.29
CA GLY A 8 4.76 18.18 -3.15
C GLY A 8 3.48 17.41 -3.48
N THR A 9 3.57 16.16 -3.93
CA THR A 9 2.39 15.33 -4.17
C THR A 9 1.77 14.83 -2.87
N ARG A 10 0.53 14.34 -2.97
CA ARG A 10 -0.27 13.78 -1.89
C ARG A 10 -0.58 12.33 -2.22
N VAL A 11 -0.36 11.43 -1.27
CA VAL A 11 -0.64 10.00 -1.43
C VAL A 11 -1.65 9.54 -0.39
N TYR A 12 -2.65 8.78 -0.83
CA TYR A 12 -3.57 8.09 0.08
C TYR A 12 -3.18 6.61 0.25
N LEU A 13 -3.12 6.16 1.50
CA LEU A 13 -2.72 4.80 1.88
C LEU A 13 -3.95 3.90 2.12
N SER A 14 -4.40 3.26 1.05
CA SER A 14 -5.60 2.41 1.02
C SER A 14 -5.27 0.95 1.36
N GLY A 15 -6.11 0.28 2.14
CA GLY A 15 -5.89 -1.12 2.54
C GLY A 15 -6.61 -1.51 3.83
N PRO A 16 -6.64 -2.79 4.18
CA PRO A 16 -7.35 -3.26 5.37
C PRO A 16 -6.81 -2.62 6.65
N MET A 17 -7.75 -2.35 7.56
CA MET A 17 -7.50 -1.94 8.96
C MET A 17 -8.18 -2.92 9.92
N ASP A 18 -9.31 -3.49 9.50
CA ASP A 18 -10.01 -4.58 10.18
C ASP A 18 -9.60 -5.95 9.64
N PHE A 19 -9.96 -7.00 10.38
CA PHE A 19 -9.59 -8.40 10.09
C PHE A 19 -8.08 -8.66 10.05
N VAL A 20 -7.31 -7.78 10.68
CA VAL A 20 -5.87 -7.91 10.91
C VAL A 20 -5.60 -8.58 12.26
N GLY A 21 -4.42 -9.19 12.41
CA GLY A 21 -4.09 -9.94 13.64
C GLY A 21 -4.04 -9.09 14.91
N SER A 22 -3.64 -7.82 14.79
CA SER A 22 -3.74 -6.83 15.87
C SER A 22 -3.81 -5.43 15.25
N ARG A 23 -4.87 -4.67 15.56
CA ARG A 23 -5.03 -3.28 15.09
C ARG A 23 -3.93 -2.37 15.65
N ILE A 24 -3.48 -2.63 16.89
CA ILE A 24 -2.40 -1.86 17.53
C ILE A 24 -1.08 -2.10 16.79
N ILE A 25 -0.73 -3.36 16.53
CA ILE A 25 0.49 -3.67 15.77
C ILE A 25 0.39 -3.14 14.33
N GLU A 26 -0.74 -3.28 13.63
CA GLU A 26 -0.91 -2.73 12.26
C GLU A 26 -0.72 -1.20 12.23
N LYS A 27 -1.26 -0.49 13.23
CA LYS A 27 -1.17 0.98 13.29
C LYS A 27 0.27 1.50 13.46
N PHE A 28 1.11 0.79 14.22
CA PHE A 28 2.44 1.29 14.59
C PHE A 28 3.62 0.59 13.89
N LEU A 29 3.40 -0.65 13.45
CA LEU A 29 4.42 -1.50 12.83
C LEU A 29 3.94 -2.13 11.52
N GLY A 30 2.74 -1.78 11.06
CA GLY A 30 2.21 -2.19 9.79
C GLY A 30 2.87 -1.48 8.62
N TRP A 31 2.41 -1.83 7.41
CA TRP A 31 3.01 -1.35 6.17
C TRP A 31 2.92 0.17 6.01
N ARG A 32 1.84 0.80 6.50
CA ARG A 32 1.67 2.26 6.47
C ARG A 32 2.71 2.96 7.33
N SER A 33 2.97 2.44 8.52
CA SER A 33 3.93 2.98 9.48
C SER A 33 5.37 2.86 8.96
N ILE A 34 5.67 1.78 8.24
CA ILE A 34 6.95 1.56 7.55
C ILE A 34 7.13 2.51 6.36
N LEU A 35 6.07 2.66 5.55
CA LEU A 35 6.13 3.38 4.29
C LEU A 35 6.11 4.91 4.50
N SER A 36 5.37 5.39 5.49
CA SER A 36 5.14 6.83 5.70
C SER A 36 6.43 7.65 5.86
N PRO A 37 7.47 7.22 6.62
CA PRO A 37 8.71 7.96 6.73
C PRO A 37 9.48 8.07 5.40
N ILE A 38 9.40 7.04 4.56
CA ILE A 38 10.01 7.04 3.21
C ILE A 38 9.29 8.05 2.32
N LEU A 39 7.95 8.03 2.31
CA LEU A 39 7.13 8.97 1.54
C LEU A 39 7.38 10.42 1.98
N LYS A 40 7.47 10.67 3.29
CA LYS A 40 7.80 12.00 3.83
C LYS A 40 9.22 12.43 3.46
N ALA A 41 10.19 11.51 3.45
CA ALA A 41 11.54 11.80 2.97
C ALA A 41 11.54 12.15 1.47
N LEU A 42 10.63 11.56 0.69
CA LEU A 42 10.36 11.96 -0.71
C LEU A 42 9.52 13.25 -0.83
N GLU A 43 9.33 14.00 0.26
CA GLU A 43 8.55 15.25 0.25
C GLU A 43 7.10 15.06 -0.21
N ILE A 44 6.52 13.88 0.05
CA ILE A 44 5.13 13.53 -0.25
C ILE A 44 4.28 13.71 1.01
N THR A 45 3.12 14.35 0.86
CA THR A 45 2.11 14.44 1.91
C THR A 45 1.35 13.12 2.03
N VAL A 46 1.38 12.50 3.22
CA VAL A 46 0.74 11.20 3.45
C VAL A 46 -0.65 11.38 4.07
N LEU A 47 -1.66 10.85 3.41
CA LEU A 47 -3.04 10.73 3.89
C LEU A 47 -3.25 9.28 4.36
N ASP A 48 -3.28 9.08 5.68
CA ASP A 48 -3.35 7.76 6.32
C ASP A 48 -4.66 7.64 7.14
N PRO A 49 -5.52 6.64 6.88
CA PRO A 49 -6.78 6.48 7.61
C PRO A 49 -6.62 6.19 9.11
N TRP A 50 -5.45 5.74 9.59
CA TRP A 50 -5.17 5.67 11.04
C TRP A 50 -4.95 7.05 11.67
N ASN A 51 -4.56 8.03 10.87
CA ASN A 51 -4.10 9.35 11.29
C ASN A 51 -4.80 10.45 10.48
N LYS A 52 -6.14 10.44 10.54
CA LYS A 52 -7.01 11.36 9.81
C LYS A 52 -6.70 12.83 10.17
N PRO A 53 -6.71 13.73 9.17
CA PRO A 53 -6.51 15.16 9.41
C PRO A 53 -7.66 15.75 10.22
N GLU A 54 -7.40 16.85 10.94
CA GLU A 54 -8.46 17.59 11.62
C GLU A 54 -9.35 18.32 10.61
N VAL A 55 -10.67 18.19 10.76
CA VAL A 55 -11.64 18.88 9.92
C VAL A 55 -11.93 20.25 10.52
N LYS A 56 -11.63 21.31 9.78
CA LYS A 56 -11.89 22.69 10.22
C LYS A 56 -13.38 22.87 10.54
N GLY A 57 -13.68 23.31 11.76
CA GLY A 57 -15.05 23.53 12.22
C GLY A 57 -15.76 22.30 12.78
N HIS A 58 -15.18 21.10 12.70
CA HIS A 58 -15.75 19.88 13.26
C HIS A 58 -14.76 19.19 14.19
N LYS A 59 -15.11 19.07 15.48
CA LYS A 59 -14.33 18.27 16.41
C LYS A 59 -14.57 16.79 16.12
N ASN A 60 -13.50 16.00 16.07
CA ASN A 60 -13.55 14.54 16.04
C ASN A 60 -14.22 13.88 14.81
N TYR A 61 -14.55 14.65 13.76
CA TYR A 61 -15.26 14.16 12.58
C TYR A 61 -14.56 12.95 11.93
N GLY A 62 -15.27 11.83 11.84
CA GLY A 62 -14.77 10.60 11.21
C GLY A 62 -13.52 9.99 11.87
N GLN A 63 -13.15 10.38 13.09
CA GLN A 63 -11.99 9.81 13.79
C GLN A 63 -12.26 8.38 14.26
N GLU A 64 -11.30 7.50 13.97
CA GLU A 64 -11.31 6.11 14.44
C GLU A 64 -11.23 6.04 15.98
N GLY A 65 -12.10 5.23 16.60
CA GLY A 65 -12.13 4.99 18.04
C GLY A 65 -13.07 5.86 18.87
N ILE A 66 -13.80 6.78 18.23
CA ILE A 66 -14.86 7.58 18.86
C ILE A 66 -16.25 6.98 18.58
N ILE A 67 -16.36 6.17 17.54
CA ILE A 67 -17.58 5.43 17.15
C ILE A 67 -17.79 4.26 18.11
N HIS A 68 -19.05 3.99 18.44
CA HIS A 68 -19.48 2.81 19.18
C HIS A 68 -18.90 1.52 18.57
N SER A 69 -18.58 0.55 19.43
CA SER A 69 -18.01 -0.70 18.93
C SER A 69 -19.00 -1.39 17.99
N LYS A 70 -18.51 -2.06 16.94
CA LYS A 70 -19.35 -2.85 16.02
C LYS A 70 -20.31 -3.78 16.76
N GLN A 71 -19.86 -4.34 17.89
CA GLN A 71 -20.63 -5.22 18.76
C GLN A 71 -21.87 -4.55 19.36
N GLU A 72 -21.84 -3.24 19.59
CA GLU A 72 -23.01 -2.52 20.09
C GLU A 72 -24.11 -2.42 19.04
N TYR A 73 -23.74 -2.21 17.78
CA TYR A 73 -24.68 -2.25 16.66
C TYR A 73 -25.25 -3.65 16.43
N GLU A 74 -24.39 -4.68 16.47
CA GLU A 74 -24.78 -6.06 16.19
C GLU A 74 -25.85 -6.63 17.15
N LYS A 75 -25.99 -6.07 18.36
CA LYS A 75 -26.95 -6.54 19.36
C LYS A 75 -28.40 -6.47 18.87
N ASP A 76 -28.75 -5.41 18.15
CA ASP A 76 -30.14 -5.16 17.77
C ASP A 76 -30.32 -4.49 16.39
N PHE A 77 -29.27 -4.40 15.56
CA PHE A 77 -29.33 -3.78 14.22
C PHE A 77 -30.53 -4.24 13.36
N TRP A 78 -30.85 -5.54 13.36
CA TRP A 78 -31.95 -6.07 12.55
C TRP A 78 -33.33 -5.83 13.16
N THR A 79 -33.40 -5.57 14.46
CA THR A 79 -34.65 -5.48 15.24
C THR A 79 -34.98 -4.06 15.71
N ASN A 80 -34.03 -3.13 15.67
CA ASN A 80 -34.17 -1.78 16.19
C ASN A 80 -33.91 -0.71 15.09
N ASN A 81 -34.94 0.08 14.78
CA ASN A 81 -34.86 1.18 13.80
C ASN A 81 -33.88 2.28 14.24
N GLU A 82 -33.79 2.59 15.54
CA GLU A 82 -32.91 3.63 16.06
C GLU A 82 -31.44 3.23 15.90
N THR A 83 -31.11 1.95 16.15
CA THR A 83 -29.77 1.42 15.91
C THR A 83 -29.37 1.52 14.44
N ARG A 84 -30.29 1.23 13.51
CA ARG A 84 -30.04 1.40 12.07
C ARG A 84 -29.77 2.85 11.69
N ALA A 85 -30.64 3.76 12.12
CA ALA A 85 -30.49 5.19 11.84
C ALA A 85 -29.15 5.71 12.39
N ARG A 86 -28.78 5.31 13.62
CA ARG A 86 -27.49 5.68 14.23
C ARG A 86 -26.30 5.15 13.44
N PHE A 87 -26.34 3.87 13.04
CA PHE A 87 -25.28 3.24 12.24
C PHE A 87 -25.04 4.00 10.93
N GLU A 88 -26.11 4.37 10.23
CA GLU A 88 -26.04 5.14 8.98
C GLU A 88 -25.39 6.51 9.21
N THR A 89 -25.76 7.21 10.29
CA THR A 89 -25.22 8.55 10.58
C THR A 89 -23.78 8.53 11.06
N GLU A 90 -23.42 7.64 12.00
CA GLU A 90 -22.09 7.66 12.62
C GLU A 90 -21.01 7.12 11.70
N PHE A 91 -21.31 6.07 10.93
CA PHE A 91 -20.31 5.47 10.06
C PHE A 91 -20.08 6.30 8.79
N TRP A 92 -21.05 7.12 8.38
CA TRP A 92 -20.92 7.99 7.22
C TRP A 92 -19.77 8.98 7.35
N GLU A 93 -19.49 9.53 8.55
CA GLU A 93 -18.41 10.48 8.73
C GLU A 93 -17.03 9.87 8.41
N THR A 94 -16.83 8.62 8.83
CA THR A 94 -15.64 7.82 8.53
C THR A 94 -15.51 7.57 7.04
N VAL A 95 -16.58 7.11 6.38
CA VAL A 95 -16.56 6.87 4.92
C VAL A 95 -16.29 8.16 4.16
N HIS A 96 -16.94 9.26 4.56
CA HIS A 96 -16.81 10.55 3.90
C HIS A 96 -15.39 11.10 4.01
N ILE A 97 -14.75 11.07 5.18
CA ILE A 97 -13.40 11.59 5.32
C ILE A 97 -12.37 10.74 4.57
N ASP A 98 -12.56 9.42 4.50
CA ASP A 98 -11.70 8.53 3.72
C ASP A 98 -11.82 8.81 2.22
N LEU A 99 -13.05 8.94 1.70
CA LEU A 99 -13.27 9.35 0.30
C LEU A 99 -12.77 10.77 0.02
N ARG A 100 -12.84 11.69 0.98
CA ARG A 100 -12.26 13.02 0.84
C ARG A 100 -10.73 12.98 0.78
N MET A 101 -10.08 12.07 1.50
CA MET A 101 -8.64 11.85 1.36
C MET A 101 -8.28 11.21 0.01
N VAL A 102 -9.12 10.32 -0.52
CA VAL A 102 -8.99 9.83 -1.91
C VAL A 102 -9.14 10.99 -2.90
N ASP A 103 -10.11 11.87 -2.70
CA ASP A 103 -10.35 13.02 -3.58
C ASP A 103 -9.20 14.04 -3.55
N LEU A 104 -8.56 14.23 -2.39
CA LEU A 104 -7.43 15.13 -2.23
C LEU A 104 -6.08 14.53 -2.63
N SER A 105 -5.95 13.22 -2.81
CA SER A 105 -4.66 12.62 -3.19
C SER A 105 -4.37 12.83 -4.69
N ASP A 106 -3.09 12.81 -5.05
CA ASP A 106 -2.63 12.81 -6.45
C ASP A 106 -2.46 11.37 -6.96
N PHE A 107 -2.13 10.44 -6.06
CA PHE A 107 -2.10 9.00 -6.35
C PHE A 107 -2.39 8.17 -5.10
N LEU A 108 -2.63 6.87 -5.29
CA LEU A 108 -2.87 5.92 -4.21
C LEU A 108 -1.77 4.87 -4.15
N ILE A 109 -1.48 4.43 -2.93
CA ILE A 109 -0.78 3.17 -2.67
C ILE A 109 -1.78 2.26 -1.95
N THR A 110 -2.10 1.14 -2.58
CA THR A 110 -3.15 0.24 -2.12
C THR A 110 -2.60 -1.12 -1.76
N PHE A 111 -2.82 -1.57 -0.53
CA PHE A 111 -2.49 -2.92 -0.09
C PHE A 111 -3.72 -3.83 -0.12
N VAL A 112 -3.69 -4.87 -0.96
CA VAL A 112 -4.81 -5.80 -1.20
C VAL A 112 -4.38 -7.26 -0.99
N PRO A 113 -4.24 -7.72 0.27
CA PRO A 113 -4.02 -9.13 0.57
C PRO A 113 -5.28 -9.92 0.25
N THR A 114 -5.16 -10.96 -0.58
CA THR A 114 -6.31 -11.68 -1.14
C THR A 114 -7.10 -12.53 -0.13
N ASN A 115 -6.60 -12.67 1.09
CA ASN A 115 -7.26 -13.39 2.18
C ASN A 115 -7.97 -12.46 3.17
N ILE A 116 -8.01 -11.15 2.91
CA ILE A 116 -8.70 -10.18 3.76
C ILE A 116 -9.78 -9.51 2.94
N TYR A 117 -10.99 -9.55 3.48
CA TYR A 117 -12.11 -8.83 2.92
C TYR A 117 -11.98 -7.33 3.23
N SER A 118 -11.90 -6.50 2.20
CA SER A 118 -11.79 -5.04 2.35
C SER A 118 -12.59 -4.29 1.28
N VAL A 119 -13.90 -4.12 1.53
CA VAL A 119 -14.78 -3.36 0.62
C VAL A 119 -14.46 -1.88 0.55
N GLY A 120 -14.01 -1.28 1.66
CA GLY A 120 -13.58 0.12 1.68
C GLY A 120 -12.44 0.35 0.69
N THR A 121 -11.44 -0.52 0.72
CA THR A 121 -10.32 -0.50 -0.24
C THR A 121 -10.76 -0.63 -1.69
N VAL A 122 -11.74 -1.50 -2.00
CA VAL A 122 -12.29 -1.59 -3.36
C VAL A 122 -12.93 -0.27 -3.78
N HIS A 123 -13.74 0.32 -2.90
CA HIS A 123 -14.42 1.60 -3.16
C HIS A 123 -13.42 2.74 -3.39
N GLU A 124 -12.39 2.84 -2.55
CA GLU A 124 -11.32 3.84 -2.67
C GLU A 124 -10.56 3.72 -4.01
N VAL A 125 -10.22 2.48 -4.43
CA VAL A 125 -9.54 2.24 -5.72
C VAL A 125 -10.42 2.64 -6.89
N VAL A 126 -11.69 2.24 -6.90
CA VAL A 126 -12.62 2.58 -7.99
C VAL A 126 -12.80 4.09 -8.08
N THR A 127 -13.04 4.76 -6.95
CA THR A 127 -13.16 6.22 -6.88
C THR A 127 -11.92 6.92 -7.43
N ALA A 128 -10.71 6.49 -7.03
CA ALA A 128 -9.48 7.05 -7.53
C ALA A 128 -9.33 6.89 -9.05
N ARG A 129 -9.69 5.72 -9.60
CA ARG A 129 -9.59 5.45 -11.04
C ARG A 129 -10.66 6.18 -11.85
N LEU A 130 -11.86 6.41 -11.31
CA LEU A 130 -12.85 7.31 -11.90
C LEU A 130 -12.35 8.76 -11.97
N GLN A 131 -11.44 9.15 -11.06
CA GLN A 131 -10.73 10.43 -11.08
C GLN A 131 -9.40 10.37 -11.85
N LEU A 132 -9.13 9.29 -12.59
CA LEU A 132 -7.92 9.04 -13.39
C LEU A 132 -6.59 8.99 -12.61
N LYS A 133 -6.62 8.91 -11.27
CA LYS A 133 -5.42 8.92 -10.42
C LYS A 133 -4.64 7.61 -10.50
N PRO A 134 -3.30 7.61 -10.53
CA PRO A 134 -2.51 6.38 -10.44
C PRO A 134 -2.83 5.61 -9.15
N VAL A 135 -2.84 4.28 -9.25
CA VAL A 135 -3.01 3.39 -8.10
C VAL A 135 -1.90 2.36 -8.12
N LEU A 136 -0.93 2.50 -7.22
CA LEU A 136 0.12 1.49 -7.03
C LEU A 136 -0.44 0.38 -6.12
N MET A 137 -0.76 -0.78 -6.69
CA MET A 137 -1.46 -1.86 -5.98
C MET A 137 -0.52 -3.00 -5.61
N ILE A 138 -0.44 -3.29 -4.33
CA ILE A 138 0.35 -4.39 -3.76
C ILE A 138 -0.60 -5.54 -3.43
N SER A 139 -0.41 -6.69 -4.08
CA SER A 139 -1.08 -7.94 -3.72
C SER A 139 -0.03 -8.97 -3.34
N PRO A 140 0.21 -9.17 -2.04
CA PRO A 140 1.27 -10.05 -1.59
C PRO A 140 0.89 -11.54 -1.67
N PRO A 141 1.86 -12.46 -1.74
CA PRO A 141 1.60 -13.89 -1.76
C PRO A 141 0.98 -14.37 -0.43
N ILE A 142 -0.04 -15.21 -0.51
CA ILE A 142 -0.67 -15.87 0.65
C ILE A 142 -0.43 -17.37 0.56
N LYS A 143 0.17 -17.94 1.60
CA LYS A 143 0.40 -19.38 1.73
C LYS A 143 0.01 -19.86 3.13
N TYR A 144 -0.48 -21.09 3.24
CA TYR A 144 -0.82 -21.65 4.55
C TYR A 144 0.40 -21.84 5.44
N GLU A 145 1.60 -22.03 4.87
CA GLU A 145 2.85 -22.10 5.63
C GLU A 145 3.12 -20.86 6.48
N PHE A 146 2.50 -19.72 6.14
CA PHE A 146 2.57 -18.49 6.92
C PHE A 146 1.68 -18.53 8.17
N PHE A 147 0.81 -19.53 8.30
CA PHE A 147 -0.14 -19.72 9.39
C PHE A 147 0.05 -21.14 9.97
N PRO A 148 0.94 -21.32 10.96
CA PRO A 148 1.29 -22.64 11.50
C PRO A 148 0.06 -23.49 11.85
N GLU A 149 -0.97 -22.86 12.42
CA GLU A 149 -2.23 -23.47 12.81
C GLU A 149 -3.00 -24.04 11.61
N ILE A 150 -2.93 -23.38 10.44
CA ILE A 150 -3.56 -23.83 9.19
C ILE A 150 -2.65 -24.84 8.47
N HIS A 151 -1.34 -24.62 8.51
CA HIS A 151 -0.35 -25.47 7.85
C HIS A 151 -0.43 -26.92 8.34
N CYS A 152 -0.58 -27.08 9.66
CA CYS A 152 -0.68 -28.38 10.33
C CYS A 152 -2.03 -29.10 10.14
N LEU A 153 -3.03 -28.46 9.50
CA LEU A 153 -4.32 -29.10 9.27
C LEU A 153 -4.24 -30.20 8.21
N PRO A 154 -5.08 -31.26 8.32
CA PRO A 154 -5.22 -32.25 7.26
C PRO A 154 -5.63 -31.63 5.92
N GLU A 155 -5.23 -32.25 4.80
CA GLU A 155 -5.56 -31.75 3.45
C GLU A 155 -7.07 -31.68 3.21
N GLU A 156 -7.86 -32.60 3.77
CA GLU A 156 -9.32 -32.53 3.69
C GLU A 156 -9.88 -31.27 4.35
N THR A 157 -9.36 -30.90 5.53
CA THR A 157 -9.73 -29.64 6.19
C THR A 157 -9.32 -28.43 5.36
N LYS A 158 -8.11 -28.45 4.76
CA LYS A 158 -7.66 -27.37 3.87
C LYS A 158 -8.53 -27.22 2.61
N LYS A 159 -9.05 -28.31 2.06
CA LYS A 159 -10.04 -28.28 0.96
C LYS A 159 -11.35 -27.63 1.40
N ILE A 160 -11.82 -27.95 2.61
CA ILE A 160 -13.01 -27.31 3.20
C ILE A 160 -12.79 -25.81 3.40
N LEU A 161 -11.65 -25.41 4.00
CA LEU A 161 -11.31 -23.99 4.17
C LEU A 161 -11.28 -23.24 2.83
N LYS A 162 -10.72 -23.86 1.79
CA LYS A 162 -10.73 -23.32 0.43
C LYS A 162 -12.15 -23.14 -0.12
N PHE A 163 -13.06 -24.07 0.14
CA PHE A 163 -14.47 -23.95 -0.23
C PHE A 163 -15.13 -22.74 0.46
N TYR A 164 -14.78 -22.47 1.72
CA TYR A 164 -15.21 -21.27 2.46
C TYR A 164 -14.42 -19.99 2.13
N GLY A 165 -13.62 -19.99 1.06
CA GLY A 165 -12.94 -18.79 0.56
C GLY A 165 -11.56 -18.50 1.18
N LEU A 166 -11.09 -19.33 2.13
CA LEU A 166 -9.71 -19.23 2.65
C LEU A 166 -8.76 -19.93 1.67
N LYS A 167 -8.51 -19.30 0.52
CA LYS A 167 -7.67 -19.84 -0.56
C LYS A 167 -6.25 -19.26 -0.49
N GLN A 168 -5.24 -20.11 -0.72
CA GLN A 168 -3.88 -19.62 -0.95
C GLN A 168 -3.78 -18.81 -2.25
N ASN A 169 -2.89 -17.83 -2.25
CA ASN A 169 -2.46 -17.08 -3.42
C ASN A 169 -0.93 -17.04 -3.45
N PRO A 170 -0.24 -18.16 -3.73
CA PRO A 170 1.20 -18.26 -3.55
C PRO A 170 2.02 -17.31 -4.44
N LYS A 171 1.40 -16.75 -5.48
CA LYS A 171 2.02 -15.84 -6.44
C LYS A 171 1.62 -14.36 -6.23
N GLY A 172 0.78 -14.06 -5.24
CA GLY A 172 0.30 -12.69 -5.02
C GLY A 172 -0.44 -12.10 -6.22
N ILE A 173 -1.15 -12.93 -7.00
CA ILE A 173 -1.86 -12.43 -8.18
C ILE A 173 -3.17 -11.78 -7.70
N PRO A 174 -3.40 -10.48 -7.96
CA PRO A 174 -4.65 -9.83 -7.56
C PRO A 174 -5.83 -10.34 -8.40
N SER A 175 -7.04 -9.95 -8.01
CA SER A 175 -8.25 -10.21 -8.80
C SER A 175 -8.13 -9.66 -10.22
N GLN A 176 -8.64 -10.40 -11.21
CA GLN A 176 -8.67 -10.00 -12.62
C GLN A 176 -9.39 -8.65 -12.84
N TRP A 177 -10.35 -8.32 -11.97
CA TRP A 177 -11.02 -7.03 -11.97
C TRP A 177 -10.05 -5.86 -11.78
N TYR A 178 -9.07 -6.00 -10.89
CA TYR A 178 -8.05 -4.98 -10.70
C TYR A 178 -7.12 -4.84 -11.90
N GLY A 179 -6.87 -5.91 -12.64
CA GLY A 179 -6.07 -5.86 -13.87
C GLY A 179 -6.60 -4.85 -14.89
N ASN A 180 -7.93 -4.77 -15.04
CA ASN A 180 -8.58 -3.83 -15.96
C ASN A 180 -8.75 -2.41 -15.40
N ILE A 181 -8.87 -2.28 -14.07
CA ILE A 181 -9.11 -0.99 -13.40
C ILE A 181 -7.80 -0.24 -13.16
N VAL A 182 -6.77 -0.96 -12.71
CA VAL A 182 -5.48 -0.42 -12.29
C VAL A 182 -4.44 -0.53 -13.41
N GLY A 183 -4.43 -1.62 -14.17
CA GLY A 183 -3.41 -1.90 -15.19
C GLY A 183 -2.25 -2.73 -14.63
N GLY A 184 -1.78 -3.71 -15.42
CA GLY A 184 -0.80 -4.70 -14.97
C GLY A 184 0.55 -4.10 -14.54
N HIS A 185 0.96 -2.99 -15.13
CA HIS A 185 2.19 -2.27 -14.78
C HIS A 185 2.12 -1.53 -13.44
N TYR A 186 0.96 -1.51 -12.78
CA TYR A 186 0.80 -0.97 -11.43
C TYR A 186 0.50 -2.03 -10.36
N LEU A 187 0.70 -3.31 -10.69
CA LEU A 187 0.55 -4.43 -9.78
C LEU A 187 1.91 -4.89 -9.24
N PHE A 188 2.03 -5.00 -7.93
CA PHE A 188 3.24 -5.37 -7.21
C PHE A 188 2.96 -6.56 -6.28
N ASP A 189 3.93 -7.44 -6.09
CA ASP A 189 3.81 -8.60 -5.20
C ASP A 189 4.37 -8.34 -3.79
N GLY A 190 4.86 -7.13 -3.55
CA GLY A 190 5.36 -6.66 -2.25
C GLY A 190 5.81 -5.21 -2.30
N PHE A 191 6.15 -4.67 -1.14
CA PHE A 191 6.74 -3.36 -0.96
C PHE A 191 8.26 -3.37 -1.21
N GLY A 192 8.94 -4.47 -0.92
CA GLY A 192 10.40 -4.63 -1.00
C GLY A 192 11.11 -4.73 0.35
N PHE A 193 10.36 -4.87 1.44
CA PHE A 193 10.88 -4.98 2.82
C PHE A 193 10.46 -6.25 3.54
N GLU A 194 9.83 -7.19 2.85
CA GLU A 194 9.25 -8.40 3.44
C GLU A 194 10.27 -9.41 3.94
N ASP A 195 11.52 -9.32 3.48
CA ASP A 195 12.64 -10.16 3.92
C ASP A 195 13.61 -9.43 4.85
N LEU A 196 13.21 -8.28 5.40
CA LEU A 196 13.99 -7.49 6.36
C LEU A 196 13.55 -7.72 7.80
N GLN A 197 14.50 -7.53 8.72
CA GLN A 197 14.21 -7.52 10.15
C GLN A 197 13.64 -6.16 10.55
N PHE A 198 12.31 -6.03 10.53
CA PHE A 198 11.63 -4.75 10.77
C PHE A 198 11.86 -4.17 12.19
N LYS A 199 12.25 -5.00 13.15
CA LYS A 199 12.62 -4.59 14.52
C LYS A 199 14.08 -4.13 14.66
N SER A 200 14.85 -4.11 13.57
CA SER A 200 16.25 -3.67 13.59
C SER A 200 16.35 -2.18 13.96
N PRO A 201 17.33 -1.77 14.79
CA PRO A 201 17.63 -0.36 15.03
C PRO A 201 18.21 0.35 13.81
N THR A 202 18.60 -0.38 12.76
CA THR A 202 19.12 0.15 11.49
C THR A 202 18.19 -0.10 10.31
N PHE A 203 16.92 -0.40 10.59
CA PHE A 203 15.97 -0.86 9.59
C PHE A 203 15.92 0.02 8.33
N TYR A 204 15.81 1.35 8.47
CA TYR A 204 15.71 2.23 7.30
C TYR A 204 16.99 2.30 6.48
N GLN A 205 18.16 2.27 7.13
CA GLN A 205 19.45 2.23 6.44
C GLN A 205 19.58 0.97 5.60
N ASP A 206 19.25 -0.18 6.20
CA ASP A 206 19.32 -1.49 5.56
C ASP A 206 18.29 -1.58 4.41
N LEU A 207 17.10 -1.01 4.62
CA LEU A 207 16.01 -0.99 3.66
C LEU A 207 16.39 -0.32 2.34
N ILE A 208 16.86 0.92 2.42
CA ILE A 208 17.16 1.73 1.22
C ILE A 208 18.25 1.05 0.39
N HIS A 209 19.34 0.63 1.04
CA HIS A 209 20.41 -0.10 0.38
C HIS A 209 19.91 -1.41 -0.26
N LYS A 210 19.16 -2.21 0.50
CA LYS A 210 18.70 -3.52 0.04
C LYS A 210 17.71 -3.42 -1.12
N ILE A 211 16.80 -2.43 -1.13
CA ILE A 211 15.89 -2.23 -2.26
C ILE A 211 16.66 -1.98 -3.55
N ILE A 212 17.67 -1.12 -3.52
CA ILE A 212 18.45 -0.80 -4.72
C ILE A 212 19.25 -2.02 -5.19
N GLU A 213 19.97 -2.69 -4.30
CA GLU A 213 20.80 -3.83 -4.68
C GLU A 213 19.98 -5.06 -5.09
N ASN A 214 18.84 -5.31 -4.45
CA ASN A 214 17.97 -6.44 -4.80
C ASN A 214 17.34 -6.33 -6.19
N ASN A 215 17.27 -5.12 -6.75
CA ASN A 215 16.70 -4.82 -8.07
C ASN A 215 17.78 -4.52 -9.12
N LYS A 216 19.06 -4.84 -8.84
CA LYS A 216 20.13 -4.74 -9.83
C LYS A 216 19.86 -5.72 -10.99
N PRO A 217 19.65 -5.24 -12.23
CA PRO A 217 19.44 -6.11 -13.37
C PRO A 217 20.76 -6.78 -13.79
N GLN A 218 20.66 -7.80 -14.63
CA GLN A 218 21.84 -8.40 -15.27
C GLN A 218 22.53 -7.36 -16.18
N GLU A 219 23.86 -7.32 -16.17
CA GLU A 219 24.63 -6.33 -16.95
C GLU A 219 24.46 -6.48 -18.47
N THR A 220 23.99 -7.65 -18.91
CA THR A 220 23.63 -7.94 -20.30
C THR A 220 22.43 -7.11 -20.77
N ASN A 221 21.52 -6.73 -19.87
CA ASN A 221 20.42 -5.82 -20.17
C ASN A 221 20.87 -4.37 -19.96
N LYS A 222 21.53 -3.80 -20.98
CA LYS A 222 22.18 -2.49 -20.91
C LYS A 222 21.23 -1.35 -20.57
N GLU A 223 19.98 -1.40 -21.04
CA GLU A 223 18.98 -0.36 -20.82
C GLU A 223 18.53 -0.34 -19.36
N ASP A 224 18.06 -1.49 -18.84
CA ASP A 224 17.66 -1.61 -17.44
C ASP A 224 18.84 -1.33 -16.49
N TYR A 225 20.05 -1.75 -16.85
CA TYR A 225 21.23 -1.52 -16.02
C TYR A 225 21.63 -0.05 -15.97
N THR A 226 21.54 0.66 -17.11
CA THR A 226 21.72 2.11 -17.17
C THR A 226 20.69 2.82 -16.31
N LEU A 227 19.41 2.42 -16.39
CA LEU A 227 18.35 2.98 -15.57
C LEU A 227 18.57 2.71 -14.08
N TRP A 228 18.90 1.48 -13.71
CA TRP A 228 19.22 1.11 -12.33
C TRP A 228 20.37 1.95 -11.76
N LYS A 229 21.44 2.17 -12.54
CA LYS A 229 22.55 3.04 -12.14
C LYS A 229 22.09 4.47 -11.86
N LYS A 230 21.23 5.05 -12.71
CA LYS A 230 20.66 6.39 -12.50
C LYS A 230 19.83 6.45 -11.22
N VAL A 231 18.97 5.46 -10.98
CA VAL A 231 18.13 5.38 -9.78
C VAL A 231 19.00 5.25 -8.53
N LYS A 232 20.01 4.36 -8.58
CA LYS A 232 20.98 4.17 -7.50
C LYS A 232 21.71 5.48 -7.17
N ASP A 233 22.29 6.12 -8.18
CA ASP A 233 22.99 7.40 -8.04
C ASP A 233 22.08 8.48 -7.43
N TRP A 234 20.84 8.58 -7.90
CA TRP A 234 19.86 9.50 -7.35
C TRP A 234 19.55 9.21 -5.88
N VAL A 235 19.30 7.95 -5.51
CA VAL A 235 19.02 7.57 -4.11
C VAL A 235 20.21 7.85 -3.20
N GLU A 236 21.44 7.55 -3.63
CA GLU A 236 22.67 7.79 -2.88
C GLU A 236 22.93 9.29 -2.63
N HIS A 237 22.51 10.16 -3.54
CA HIS A 237 22.71 11.61 -3.43
C HIS A 237 21.48 12.39 -2.92
N TYR A 238 20.30 11.77 -2.84
CA TYR A 238 19.09 12.44 -2.34
C TYR A 238 19.09 12.49 -0.80
N LYS A 239 19.57 13.62 -0.28
CA LYS A 239 19.84 13.86 1.15
C LYS A 239 18.69 13.46 2.11
N PRO A 240 17.41 13.76 1.85
CA PRO A 240 16.33 13.35 2.75
C PRO A 240 16.25 11.83 2.98
N LEU A 241 16.45 11.02 1.93
CA LEU A 241 16.48 9.55 2.06
C LEU A 241 17.72 9.09 2.84
N GLN A 242 18.88 9.71 2.61
CA GLN A 242 20.12 9.38 3.33
C GLN A 242 20.07 9.75 4.83
N GLN A 243 19.19 10.69 5.19
CA GLN A 243 18.93 11.07 6.57
C GLN A 243 17.91 10.16 7.27
N LEU A 244 17.15 9.35 6.52
CA LEU A 244 16.20 8.39 7.08
C LEU A 244 16.97 7.23 7.71
N LYS A 245 17.03 7.23 9.04
CA LYS A 245 17.80 6.30 9.86
C LYS A 245 16.97 5.80 11.04
N GLY A 246 17.37 4.68 11.61
CA GLY A 246 16.78 4.15 12.84
C GLY A 246 15.84 2.97 12.58
N SER A 247 15.14 2.60 13.64
CA SER A 247 14.03 1.64 13.64
C SER A 247 12.74 2.29 13.13
N ILE A 248 11.72 1.48 12.88
CA ILE A 248 10.36 1.98 12.55
C ILE A 248 9.82 2.90 13.65
N LEU A 249 10.03 2.52 14.92
CA LEU A 249 9.45 3.20 16.07
C LEU A 249 10.04 4.60 16.30
N ASP A 250 11.26 4.86 15.82
CA ASP A 250 11.90 6.19 15.91
C ASP A 250 11.13 7.26 15.10
N HIS A 251 10.25 6.84 14.19
CA HIS A 251 9.47 7.72 13.32
C HIS A 251 7.98 7.76 13.68
N ILE A 252 7.58 7.09 14.77
CA ILE A 252 6.20 7.05 15.25
C ILE A 252 5.97 8.14 16.29
N LYS A 253 4.87 8.88 16.13
CA LYS A 253 4.37 9.82 17.14
C LYS A 253 3.21 9.16 17.88
N PHE A 254 3.44 8.75 19.12
CA PHE A 254 2.41 8.18 19.96
C PHE A 254 1.48 9.27 20.51
N LYS A 255 0.18 9.01 20.51
CA LYS A 255 -0.82 9.74 21.30
C LYS A 255 -0.96 9.07 22.68
N ASN A 256 -1.61 9.76 23.62
CA ASN A 256 -1.74 9.35 25.02
C ASN A 256 -2.06 7.85 25.15
N SER A 257 -1.28 7.14 25.99
CA SER A 257 -1.38 5.70 26.29
C SER A 257 -1.11 4.70 25.15
N GLU A 258 -0.98 5.14 23.89
CA GLU A 258 -0.75 4.24 22.74
C GLU A 258 0.56 3.48 22.83
N GLU A 259 1.62 4.12 23.35
CA GLU A 259 2.92 3.48 23.53
C GLU A 259 2.84 2.31 24.53
N SER A 260 2.10 2.50 25.62
CA SER A 260 1.85 1.46 26.62
C SER A 260 1.11 0.27 26.01
N LEU A 261 0.07 0.54 25.21
CA LEU A 261 -0.68 -0.49 24.49
C LEU A 261 0.21 -1.27 23.53
N LEU A 262 1.02 -0.57 22.73
CA LEU A 262 1.96 -1.20 21.82
C LEU A 262 2.98 -2.07 22.58
N ARG A 263 3.56 -1.56 23.66
CA ARG A 263 4.51 -2.32 24.49
C ARG A 263 3.87 -3.60 25.01
N LYS A 264 2.64 -3.53 25.52
CA LYS A 264 1.89 -4.70 25.99
C LYS A 264 1.68 -5.74 24.88
N GLU A 265 1.29 -5.31 23.68
CA GLU A 265 1.09 -6.20 22.53
C GLU A 265 2.40 -6.85 22.08
N LEU A 266 3.50 -6.09 22.04
CA LEU A 266 4.82 -6.60 21.68
C LEU A 266 5.37 -7.65 22.66
N GLU A 267 4.89 -7.63 23.91
CA GLU A 267 5.26 -8.65 24.89
C GLU A 267 4.58 -10.01 24.65
N ALA A 268 3.54 -10.06 23.81
CA ALA A 268 2.85 -11.31 23.50
C ALA A 268 3.80 -12.31 22.80
N PRO A 269 3.77 -13.61 23.16
CA PRO A 269 4.74 -14.59 22.65
C PRO A 269 4.75 -14.75 21.13
N ASN A 270 3.59 -14.62 20.49
CA ASN A 270 3.43 -14.61 19.03
C ASN A 270 4.09 -13.37 18.43
N GLU A 271 3.90 -12.18 19.01
CA GLU A 271 4.51 -10.94 18.53
C GLU A 271 6.02 -10.93 18.66
N LYS A 272 6.58 -11.47 19.75
CA LYS A 272 8.03 -11.62 19.92
C LYS A 272 8.65 -12.44 18.79
N LYS A 273 8.00 -13.52 18.40
CA LYS A 273 8.45 -14.44 17.32
C LYS A 273 8.12 -13.93 15.92
N ARG A 274 7.19 -12.99 15.78
CA ARG A 274 6.75 -12.45 14.49
C ARG A 274 7.93 -11.79 13.77
N ARG A 275 8.19 -12.27 12.54
CA ARG A 275 9.27 -11.79 11.67
C ARG A 275 8.81 -10.75 10.65
N TYR A 276 7.53 -10.75 10.27
CA TYR A 276 6.94 -9.69 9.46
C TYR A 276 5.43 -9.56 9.77
N PHE A 277 4.88 -8.36 9.61
CA PHE A 277 3.53 -8.03 10.07
C PHE A 277 2.44 -8.90 9.42
N TRP A 278 2.50 -9.10 8.10
CA TRP A 278 1.52 -9.90 7.36
C TRP A 278 1.92 -11.37 7.17
N TYR A 279 3.19 -11.70 7.41
CA TYR A 279 3.75 -13.03 7.15
C TYR A 279 4.64 -13.49 8.28
N ASN A 280 4.42 -14.71 8.75
CA ASN A 280 5.38 -15.34 9.66
C ASN A 280 6.67 -15.79 8.93
N SER A 281 6.66 -15.78 7.59
CA SER A 281 7.83 -16.14 6.76
C SER A 281 8.23 -14.98 5.85
N PRO A 282 9.52 -14.61 5.84
CA PRO A 282 10.03 -13.62 4.89
C PRO A 282 9.95 -14.16 3.46
N TYR A 283 9.75 -13.27 2.48
CA TYR A 283 9.90 -13.59 1.07
C TYR A 283 10.50 -12.40 0.32
N LYS A 284 11.17 -12.67 -0.79
CA LYS A 284 11.67 -11.64 -1.69
C LYS A 284 10.59 -11.34 -2.73
N SER A 285 10.08 -10.11 -2.73
CA SER A 285 9.18 -9.63 -3.79
C SER A 285 9.89 -9.67 -5.14
N MET A 286 9.23 -10.18 -6.17
CA MET A 286 9.70 -10.16 -7.55
C MET A 286 9.62 -8.74 -8.13
N ARG A 287 8.62 -7.97 -7.71
CA ARG A 287 8.35 -6.62 -8.18
C ARG A 287 8.02 -5.70 -7.00
N PRO A 288 9.03 -5.17 -6.31
CA PRO A 288 8.83 -4.29 -5.16
C PRO A 288 8.29 -2.92 -5.59
N MET A 289 7.19 -2.50 -4.97
CA MET A 289 6.59 -1.18 -5.20
C MET A 289 7.56 -0.04 -4.90
N LEU A 290 8.36 -0.13 -3.82
CA LEU A 290 9.28 0.95 -3.45
C LEU A 290 10.35 1.23 -4.51
N TYR A 291 10.85 0.20 -5.19
CA TYR A 291 11.81 0.42 -6.27
C TYR A 291 11.16 1.18 -7.43
N GLN A 292 9.92 0.83 -7.78
CA GLN A 292 9.15 1.55 -8.79
C GLN A 292 8.87 3.01 -8.37
N LEU A 293 8.63 3.26 -7.09
CA LEU A 293 8.48 4.60 -6.55
C LEU A 293 9.78 5.42 -6.69
N PHE A 294 10.95 4.83 -6.42
CA PHE A 294 12.25 5.49 -6.63
C PHE A 294 12.55 5.75 -8.10
N LYS A 295 12.14 4.84 -9.01
CA LYS A 295 12.21 5.10 -10.46
C LYS A 295 11.43 6.38 -10.82
N ILE A 296 10.19 6.50 -10.35
CA ILE A 296 9.35 7.68 -10.61
C ILE A 296 9.97 8.93 -9.99
N ALA A 297 10.33 8.88 -8.71
CA ALA A 297 10.95 10.00 -7.99
C ALA A 297 12.21 10.52 -8.69
N SER A 298 13.05 9.62 -9.23
CA SER A 298 14.29 9.96 -9.94
C SER A 298 14.12 10.44 -11.38
N GLY A 299 12.88 10.56 -11.87
CA GLY A 299 12.60 11.08 -13.22
C GLY A 299 12.10 10.05 -14.23
N TYR A 300 12.00 8.77 -13.87
CA TYR A 300 11.56 7.72 -14.77
C TYR A 300 10.08 7.36 -14.54
N ILE A 301 9.22 7.85 -15.41
CA ILE A 301 7.82 7.40 -15.52
C ILE A 301 7.80 6.20 -16.50
N PRO A 302 7.28 5.03 -16.10
CA PRO A 302 7.16 3.89 -17.01
C PRO A 302 6.34 4.27 -18.25
N PRO A 303 6.75 3.85 -19.45
CA PRO A 303 5.90 4.00 -20.62
C PRO A 303 4.65 3.13 -20.47
N ARG A 304 3.55 3.61 -21.04
CA ARG A 304 2.32 2.85 -21.25
C ARG A 304 2.30 2.38 -22.70
N LEU A 305 2.07 1.09 -22.90
CA LEU A 305 1.84 0.56 -24.25
C LEU A 305 0.42 0.93 -24.69
N GLN A 306 0.31 1.64 -25.80
CA GLN A 306 -0.95 1.94 -26.46
C GLN A 306 -0.98 1.20 -27.80
N VAL A 307 -2.03 0.43 -28.02
CA VAL A 307 -2.28 -0.20 -29.33
C VAL A 307 -3.05 0.80 -30.18
N VAL A 308 -2.45 1.26 -31.27
CA VAL A 308 -3.07 2.18 -32.23
C VAL A 308 -3.40 1.41 -33.50
N SER A 309 -4.62 1.62 -33.99
CA SER A 309 -5.08 1.06 -35.26
C SER A 309 -4.92 2.10 -36.36
N HIS A 310 -4.41 1.70 -37.52
CA HIS A 310 -4.31 2.54 -38.71
C HIS A 310 -4.61 1.70 -39.96
N LEU A 311 -4.99 2.34 -41.05
CA LEU A 311 -5.13 1.67 -42.35
C LEU A 311 -3.78 1.70 -43.06
N ASP A 312 -3.37 0.60 -43.66
CA ASP A 312 -2.23 0.58 -44.57
C ASP A 312 -2.58 1.13 -45.97
N GLU A 313 -1.61 1.12 -46.89
CA GLU A 313 -1.78 1.62 -48.25
C GLU A 313 -2.88 0.89 -49.04
N ASN A 314 -3.26 -0.33 -48.64
CA ASN A 314 -4.32 -1.11 -49.25
C ASN A 314 -5.69 -0.89 -48.58
N GLY A 315 -5.74 -0.10 -47.51
CA GLY A 315 -6.94 0.08 -46.71
C GLY A 315 -7.19 -1.04 -45.69
N ASP A 316 -6.19 -1.90 -45.41
CA ASP A 316 -6.30 -2.95 -44.41
C ASP A 316 -5.95 -2.43 -43.01
N LEU A 317 -6.68 -2.90 -42.00
CA LEU A 317 -6.49 -2.47 -40.61
C LEU A 317 -5.23 -3.12 -40.00
N GLN A 318 -4.25 -2.30 -39.64
CA GLN A 318 -3.00 -2.67 -38.97
C GLN A 318 -2.97 -2.17 -37.52
N TYR A 319 -2.40 -2.98 -36.63
CA TYR A 319 -2.23 -2.66 -35.21
C TYR A 319 -0.76 -2.46 -34.88
N ASN A 320 -0.40 -1.28 -34.38
CA ASN A 320 0.94 -0.99 -33.88
C ASN A 320 0.88 -0.71 -32.38
N SER A 321 1.79 -1.34 -31.63
CA SER A 321 2.03 -0.97 -30.24
C SER A 321 3.02 0.18 -30.20
N ILE A 322 2.60 1.32 -29.67
CA ILE A 322 3.47 2.47 -29.41
C ILE A 322 3.65 2.62 -27.89
N GLU A 323 4.86 2.96 -27.48
CA GLU A 323 5.12 3.40 -26.12
C GLU A 323 4.78 4.88 -26.01
N VAL A 324 3.83 5.21 -25.14
CA VAL A 324 3.46 6.58 -24.80
C VAL A 324 3.82 6.87 -23.34
N VAL A 325 3.98 8.14 -22.99
CA VAL A 325 4.12 8.54 -21.58
C VAL A 325 2.84 8.15 -20.86
N ASP A 326 2.97 7.55 -19.67
CA ASP A 326 1.79 7.23 -18.87
C ASP A 326 1.17 8.51 -18.31
N ASP A 327 0.09 8.92 -18.95
CA ASP A 327 -0.75 10.07 -18.62
C ASP A 327 -1.46 9.94 -17.27
N SER A 328 -1.41 8.76 -16.63
CA SER A 328 -1.83 8.64 -15.23
C SER A 328 -0.95 9.51 -14.32
N TRP A 329 0.35 9.68 -14.63
CA TRP A 329 1.29 10.48 -13.83
C TRP A 329 1.35 11.95 -14.23
N LEU A 330 0.24 12.52 -14.71
CA LEU A 330 0.10 13.97 -14.87
C LEU A 330 0.03 14.65 -13.49
N LEU A 331 1.18 14.73 -12.83
CA LEU A 331 1.36 15.43 -11.57
C LEU A 331 1.43 16.92 -11.86
N MET A 332 0.40 17.67 -11.45
CA MET A 332 0.42 19.13 -11.53
C MET A 332 1.14 19.68 -10.30
N SER A 333 2.17 20.52 -10.50
CA SER A 333 2.81 21.18 -9.37
C SER A 333 1.90 22.30 -8.84
N HIS A 334 1.90 22.50 -7.52
CA HIS A 334 1.21 23.63 -6.91
C HIS A 334 1.84 24.99 -7.28
N GLU A 335 3.07 25.00 -7.79
CA GLU A 335 3.75 26.22 -8.25
C GLU A 335 3.31 26.63 -9.67
N ASP A 336 2.67 25.72 -10.41
CA ASP A 336 2.20 25.90 -11.80
C ASP A 336 0.69 26.22 -11.91
N LEU A 337 -0.02 26.38 -10.78
CA LEU A 337 -1.43 26.76 -10.67
C LEU A 337 -1.56 28.12 -9.98
#